data_AF-A0A7J0ETD7-F1
#
_entry.id   AF-A0A7J0ETD7-F1
#
_cell.length_a   1.000
_cell.length_b   1.000
_cell.length_c   1.000
_cell.angle_alpha   90.00
_cell.angle_beta   90.00
_cell.angle_gamma   90.00
#
_symmetry.space_group_name_H-M   'P 1'
#
loop_
_entity.id
_entity.type
_entity.pdbx_description
1 polymer ?
#
loop_
_entity_poly.entity_id
_entity_poly.type
_entity_poly.pdbx_seq_one_letter_code
_entity_poly.pdbx_strand_id
1 'polypeptide(L)'
;MDASYAKLVIVALVVAAVVGAEPVAAVCGMSNGKLMACKPAVTTAGNKPVPRPSQPCCSAVSGLDFACICRLKASPGKFRSTWR
;
A
#
# COMPACT_ATOMS: atom_id res chain seq x y z
N MET A 1 -21.66 36.50 17.89
CA MET A 1 -20.70 36.19 16.81
C MET A 1 -21.39 36.52 15.50
N ASP A 2 -20.81 37.42 14.71
CA ASP A 2 -21.40 37.95 13.48
C ASP A 2 -21.78 36.81 12.51
N ALA A 3 -22.93 36.90 11.83
CA ALA A 3 -23.41 35.87 10.90
C ALA A 3 -22.39 35.56 9.78
N SER A 4 -21.54 36.53 9.49
CA SER A 4 -20.39 36.44 8.58
C SER A 4 -19.34 35.43 9.05
N TYR A 5 -19.07 35.36 10.35
CA TYR A 5 -18.08 34.44 10.93
C TYR A 5 -18.57 32.99 10.88
N ALA A 6 -19.86 32.76 11.14
CA ALA A 6 -20.46 31.42 11.07
C ALA A 6 -20.33 30.79 9.67
N LYS A 7 -20.53 31.59 8.61
CA LYS A 7 -20.35 31.14 7.22
C LYS A 7 -18.90 30.74 6.93
N LEU A 8 -17.94 31.52 7.41
CA LEU A 8 -16.51 31.23 7.23
C LEU A 8 -16.09 29.94 7.94
N VAL A 9 -16.59 29.69 9.15
CA VAL A 9 -16.32 28.44 9.88
C VAL A 9 -16.89 27.23 9.14
N ILE A 10 -18.12 27.33 8.62
CA ILE A 10 -18.74 26.25 7.84
C ILE A 10 -17.94 25.97 6.56
N VAL A 11 -17.54 27.01 5.82
CA VAL A 11 -16.71 26.84 4.62
C VAL A 11 -15.36 26.21 4.97
N ALA A 12 -14.71 26.63 6.05
CA ALA A 12 -13.43 26.06 6.48
C ALA A 12 -13.56 24.57 6.85
N LEU A 13 -14.64 24.18 7.52
CA LEU A 13 -14.91 22.77 7.86
C LEU A 13 -15.19 21.92 6.62
N VAL A 14 -15.94 22.45 5.65
CA VAL A 14 -16.21 21.76 4.37
C VAL A 14 -14.91 21.60 3.58
N VAL A 15 -14.07 22.63 3.51
CA VAL A 15 -12.76 22.56 2.84
C VAL A 15 -11.85 21.54 3.52
N ALA A 16 -11.82 21.49 4.85
CA ALA A 16 -11.04 20.49 5.59
C ALA A 16 -11.55 19.05 5.35
N ALA A 17 -12.86 18.88 5.16
CA ALA A 17 -13.44 17.57 4.87
C ALA A 17 -13.18 17.08 3.44
N VAL A 18 -13.13 17.99 2.44
CA VAL A 18 -12.79 17.63 1.05
C VAL A 18 -11.29 17.51 0.80
N VAL A 19 -10.47 18.22 1.58
CA VAL A 19 -9.02 18.00 1.71
C VAL A 19 -8.76 16.94 2.79
N GLY A 20 -9.74 16.06 3.04
CA GLY A 20 -9.52 14.82 3.73
C GLY A 20 -8.49 14.05 2.92
N ALA A 21 -7.27 13.97 3.45
CA ALA A 21 -6.16 13.23 2.89
C ALA A 21 -6.68 11.91 2.34
N GLU A 22 -6.68 11.80 1.01
CA GLU A 22 -6.85 10.53 0.35
C GLU A 22 -5.89 9.55 1.04
N PRO A 23 -6.38 8.52 1.74
CA PRO A 23 -5.49 7.47 2.17
C PRO A 23 -5.02 6.85 0.87
N VAL A 24 -3.87 7.29 0.36
CA VAL A 24 -3.08 6.52 -0.59
C VAL A 24 -3.08 5.13 0.00
N ALA A 25 -3.86 4.22 -0.57
CA ALA A 25 -4.25 2.99 0.11
C ALA A 25 -2.98 2.23 0.49
N ALA A 26 -2.55 2.41 1.74
CA ALA A 26 -1.26 1.98 2.20
C ALA A 26 -1.43 0.53 2.59
N VAL A 27 -1.08 -0.36 1.68
CA VAL A 27 -1.12 -1.80 1.91
C VAL A 27 0.03 -2.11 2.86
N CYS A 28 -0.31 -2.43 4.12
CA CYS A 28 0.64 -2.88 5.15
C CYS A 28 1.84 -1.95 5.35
N GLY A 29 1.59 -0.64 5.39
CA GLY A 29 2.62 0.39 5.57
C GLY A 29 3.28 0.86 4.27
N MET A 30 2.77 0.49 3.08
CA MET A 30 3.32 0.91 1.80
C MET A 30 2.29 1.34 0.77
N SER A 31 2.65 2.36 0.00
CA SER A 31 1.92 2.71 -1.22
C SER A 31 2.03 1.61 -2.28
N ASN A 32 0.95 1.41 -3.05
CA ASN A 32 0.87 0.47 -4.16
C ASN A 32 2.05 0.57 -5.14
N GLY A 33 2.62 1.77 -5.35
CA GLY A 33 3.78 1.96 -6.21
C GLY A 33 5.03 1.19 -5.74
N LYS A 34 5.24 1.07 -4.43
CA LYS A 34 6.35 0.30 -3.85
C LYS A 34 6.14 -1.20 -4.01
N LEU A 35 4.90 -1.67 -3.92
CA LEU A 35 4.54 -3.06 -4.21
C LEU A 35 4.74 -3.40 -5.69
N MET A 36 4.40 -2.47 -6.60
CA MET A 36 4.60 -2.66 -8.04
C MET A 36 6.07 -2.79 -8.42
N ALA A 37 6.99 -2.12 -7.71
CA ALA A 37 8.43 -2.30 -7.90
C ALA A 37 8.90 -3.73 -7.59
N CYS A 38 8.17 -4.46 -6.73
CA CYS A 38 8.43 -5.85 -6.40
C CYS A 38 7.76 -6.85 -7.35
N LYS A 39 6.81 -6.43 -8.20
CA LYS A 39 6.07 -7.29 -9.14
C LYS A 39 6.94 -8.29 -9.91
N PRO A 40 8.06 -7.90 -10.56
CA PRO A 40 8.87 -8.86 -11.32
C PRO A 40 9.56 -9.92 -10.44
N ALA A 41 9.83 -9.61 -9.17
CA ALA A 41 10.47 -10.53 -8.22
C ALA A 41 9.45 -11.41 -7.46
N VAL A 42 8.16 -11.07 -7.49
CA VAL A 42 7.10 -11.82 -6.79
C VAL A 42 6.12 -12.53 -7.74
N THR A 43 6.15 -12.20 -9.03
CA THR A 43 5.33 -12.87 -10.04
C THR A 43 6.08 -14.09 -10.55
N THR A 44 5.65 -15.27 -10.15
CA THR A 44 6.13 -16.53 -10.72
C THR A 44 5.45 -16.75 -12.07
N ALA A 45 6.13 -16.38 -13.16
CA ALA A 45 5.64 -16.62 -14.53
C ALA A 45 6.16 -17.98 -15.06
N GLY A 46 5.46 -19.06 -14.71
CA GLY A 46 5.79 -20.42 -15.18
C GLY A 46 7.19 -20.90 -14.73
N ASN A 47 7.92 -21.59 -15.63
CA ASN A 47 9.26 -22.16 -15.38
C ASN A 47 10.43 -21.16 -15.56
N LYS A 48 10.16 -19.85 -15.61
CA LYS A 48 11.24 -18.87 -15.78
C LYS A 48 11.92 -18.55 -14.44
N PRO A 49 13.26 -18.38 -14.42
CA PRO A 49 13.96 -17.90 -13.25
C PRO A 49 13.39 -16.56 -12.78
N VAL A 50 13.14 -16.43 -11.48
CA VAL A 50 12.70 -15.18 -10.88
C VAL A 50 13.87 -14.19 -10.90
N PRO A 51 13.71 -12.99 -11.50
CA PRO A 51 14.77 -11.99 -11.55
C PRO A 51 15.08 -11.43 -10.17
N ARG A 52 16.32 -11.00 -9.97
CA ARG A 52 16.76 -10.35 -8.72
C ARG A 52 15.87 -9.12 -8.44
N PRO A 53 15.42 -8.91 -7.20
CA PRO A 53 14.66 -7.72 -6.84
C PRO A 53 15.49 -6.45 -7.09
N SER A 54 14.80 -5.40 -7.52
CA SER A 54 15.39 -4.08 -7.68
C SER A 54 15.68 -3.46 -6.31
N GLN A 55 16.68 -2.59 -6.23
CA GLN A 55 17.00 -1.84 -5.00
C GLN A 55 15.78 -1.13 -4.37
N PRO A 56 14.88 -0.44 -5.12
CA PRO A 56 13.68 0.14 -4.54
C PRO A 56 12.71 -0.90 -3.97
N CYS A 57 12.65 -2.13 -4.51
CA CYS A 57 11.88 -3.21 -3.92
C CYS A 57 12.49 -3.68 -2.59
N CYS A 58 13.81 -3.83 -2.52
CA CYS A 58 14.47 -4.20 -1.26
C CYS A 58 14.29 -3.14 -0.17
N SER A 59 14.50 -1.87 -0.49
CA SER A 59 14.25 -0.76 0.44
C SER A 59 12.79 -0.63 0.84
N ALA A 60 11.86 -1.03 -0.04
CA ALA A 60 10.47 -1.16 0.34
C ALA A 60 10.37 -2.26 1.40
N VAL A 61 10.63 -3.53 1.06
CA VAL A 61 10.47 -4.69 1.96
C VAL A 61 11.07 -4.49 3.37
N SER A 62 12.16 -3.76 3.53
CA SER A 62 12.73 -3.44 4.85
C SER A 62 11.81 -2.63 5.79
N GLY A 63 10.90 -1.82 5.25
CA GLY A 63 9.97 -0.98 6.02
C GLY A 63 8.53 -1.53 6.08
N LEU A 64 8.34 -2.80 5.75
CA LEU A 64 7.03 -3.42 5.60
C LEU A 64 6.54 -4.05 6.92
N ASP A 65 5.24 -3.95 7.17
CA ASP A 65 4.61 -4.78 8.19
C ASP A 65 4.34 -6.20 7.67
N PHE A 66 5.29 -7.10 7.92
CA PHE A 66 5.21 -8.50 7.50
C PHE A 66 3.97 -9.21 8.07
N ALA A 67 3.52 -8.84 9.27
CA ALA A 67 2.33 -9.43 9.90
C ALA A 67 1.06 -9.13 9.09
N CYS A 68 0.89 -7.89 8.62
CA CYS A 68 -0.19 -7.47 7.76
C CYS A 68 -0.13 -8.14 6.38
N ILE A 69 1.05 -8.20 5.75
CA ILE A 69 1.17 -8.89 4.45
C ILE A 69 0.85 -10.38 4.57
N CYS A 70 1.25 -11.03 5.65
CA CYS A 70 0.88 -12.42 5.91
C CYS A 70 -0.64 -12.62 6.02
N ARG A 71 -1.38 -11.63 6.55
CA ARG A 71 -2.85 -11.67 6.61
C ARG A 71 -3.52 -11.48 5.24
N LEU A 72 -2.89 -10.77 4.31
CA LEU A 72 -3.39 -10.59 2.94
C LEU A 72 -3.30 -11.87 2.08
N LYS A 73 -2.58 -12.89 2.56
CA LYS A 73 -2.46 -14.17 1.87
C LYS A 73 -3.78 -14.95 1.93
N ALA A 74 -4.62 -14.81 0.90
CA ALA A 74 -5.90 -15.50 0.76
C ALA A 74 -5.80 -17.03 0.53
N SER A 75 -4.67 -17.68 0.81
CA SER A 75 -4.49 -19.11 0.51
C SER A 75 -3.48 -19.77 1.46
N PRO A 76 -3.93 -20.42 2.55
CA PRO A 76 -3.06 -21.18 3.44
C PRO A 76 -2.41 -22.42 2.78
N GLY A 77 -2.88 -22.86 1.60
CA GLY A 77 -2.44 -24.12 0.98
C GLY A 77 -1.47 -24.05 -0.21
N LYS A 78 -1.46 -22.99 -1.05
CA LYS A 78 -0.70 -23.01 -2.33
C LYS A 78 0.70 -22.39 -2.28
N PHE A 79 0.94 -21.44 -1.37
CA PHE A 79 2.24 -20.77 -1.30
C PHE A 79 3.36 -21.71 -0.81
N ARG A 80 3.03 -22.75 -0.02
CA ARG A 80 4.05 -23.65 0.55
C ARG A 80 4.56 -24.69 -0.46
N SER A 81 3.79 -25.01 -1.50
CA SER A 81 4.13 -26.01 -2.52
C SER A 81 4.87 -25.44 -3.73
N THR A 82 4.74 -24.13 -4.00
CA THR A 82 5.37 -23.48 -5.16
C THR A 82 6.70 -22.80 -4.80
N TRP A 83 7.00 -22.62 -3.51
CA TRP A 83 8.23 -21.99 -3.00
C TRP A 83 9.17 -22.97 -2.28
N ARG A 84 9.05 -24.27 -2.54
CA ARG A 84 10.04 -25.29 -2.14
C ARG A 84 10.68 -25.86 -3.40
#